data_AF-A0A966RGA9-F1
#
_entry.id   AF-A0A966RGA9-F1
#
_cell.length_a   1.000
_cell.length_b   1.000
_cell.length_c   1.000
_cell.angle_alpha   90.00
_cell.angle_beta   90.00
_cell.angle_gamma   90.00
#
_symmetry.space_group_name_H-M   'P 1'
#
loop_
_entity.id
_entity.type
_entity.pdbx_description
1 polymer ?
#
loop_
_entity_poly.entity_id
_entity_poly.type
_entity_poly.pdbx_seq_one_letter_code
_entity_poly.pdbx_strand_id
1 'polypeptide(L)'
;MSSPSAFAAPKSDFWMPAVSFVLPGLDQWIEGDYGAAAAYSGIWLGGGLLASEANKALKDRDLDSGKETKYSARDGDVRRYMLGSQLTMAAGSFSTLHAFRRAVDSRREQGQYSFLSEKVTVPDLAMAPFRFEYLTRPTTYVPLGIISALAVYSAQSSSDKSENVALEPLDGVFAGSFGYLAGTNEEALFRGWMMPLLREYVAGDVTSNILQSLVFALAHRSQVDVPITQLLLGYHWGYVTQRNGWSLGEAAFTHAWWDVVAFLAIYSKREIDSSASITGGGSGRGQSVYGRPVLRLPPITINF
;
A
#
# COMPACT_ATOMS: atom_id res chain seq x y z
N MET A 1 37.27 -26.64 18.99
CA MET A 1 35.99 -27.35 19.13
C MET A 1 35.04 -26.43 19.85
N SER A 2 34.18 -25.72 19.12
CA SER A 2 33.10 -24.93 19.69
C SER A 2 32.07 -25.89 20.26
N SER A 3 31.80 -25.78 21.57
CA SER A 3 30.71 -26.52 22.22
C SER A 3 29.43 -26.38 21.39
N PRO A 4 28.65 -27.46 21.19
CA PRO A 4 27.35 -27.35 20.52
C PRO A 4 26.56 -26.26 21.26
N SER A 5 26.28 -25.16 20.58
CA SER A 5 25.51 -24.07 21.14
C SER A 5 24.18 -24.66 21.59
N ALA A 6 23.87 -24.52 22.88
CA ALA A 6 22.53 -24.82 23.38
C ALA A 6 21.52 -24.20 22.42
N PHE A 7 20.57 -25.01 21.94
CA PHE A 7 19.55 -24.59 20.98
C PHE A 7 18.98 -23.24 21.42
N ALA A 8 19.29 -22.18 20.66
CA ALA A 8 18.77 -20.86 20.97
C ALA A 8 17.25 -20.92 20.94
N ALA A 9 16.59 -20.30 21.92
CA ALA A 9 15.13 -20.29 21.97
C ALA A 9 14.55 -19.69 20.67
N PRO A 10 13.44 -20.23 20.13
CA PRO A 10 12.83 -19.73 18.91
C PRO A 10 12.41 -18.26 19.08
N LYS A 11 12.71 -17.44 18.09
CA LYS A 11 12.36 -16.00 18.11
C LYS A 11 10.86 -15.81 18.01
N SER A 12 10.32 -14.71 18.53
CA SER A 12 8.89 -14.42 18.39
C SER A 12 8.54 -14.09 16.92
N ASP A 13 7.55 -14.78 16.37
CA ASP A 13 7.00 -14.60 15.02
C ASP A 13 5.79 -13.65 14.98
N PHE A 14 5.27 -13.25 16.15
CA PHE A 14 4.20 -12.27 16.28
C PHE A 14 4.70 -10.93 16.84
N TRP A 15 5.26 -10.92 18.05
CA TRP A 15 5.55 -9.67 18.76
C TRP A 15 6.66 -8.86 18.08
N MET A 16 7.76 -9.50 17.70
CA MET A 16 8.85 -8.77 17.06
C MET A 16 8.45 -8.20 15.70
N PRO A 17 7.78 -8.95 14.80
CA PRO A 17 7.23 -8.37 13.57
C PRO A 17 6.19 -7.27 13.80
N ALA A 18 5.29 -7.42 14.78
CA ALA A 18 4.27 -6.41 15.10
C ALA A 18 4.89 -5.11 15.64
N VAL A 19 5.85 -5.20 16.56
CA VAL A 19 6.55 -4.02 17.07
C VAL A 19 7.41 -3.39 15.97
N SER A 20 8.02 -4.22 15.10
CA SER A 20 8.79 -3.75 13.95
C SER A 20 7.95 -3.05 12.88
N PHE A 21 6.62 -3.24 12.87
CA PHE A 21 5.70 -2.47 12.04
C PHE A 21 5.57 -1.03 12.57
N VAL A 22 5.39 -0.90 13.89
CA VAL A 22 5.15 0.39 14.57
C VAL A 22 6.43 1.18 14.76
N LEU A 23 7.54 0.49 15.02
CA LEU A 23 8.89 1.02 15.21
C LEU A 23 9.85 0.37 14.20
N PRO A 24 9.86 0.84 12.94
CA PRO A 24 10.64 0.19 11.89
C PRO A 24 12.14 0.19 12.18
N GLY A 25 12.77 -0.97 12.05
CA GLY A 25 14.18 -1.18 12.37
C GLY A 25 14.45 -1.79 13.75
N LEU A 26 13.47 -1.87 14.66
CA LEU A 26 13.73 -2.30 16.05
C LEU A 26 14.32 -3.71 16.15
N ASP A 27 13.71 -4.71 15.50
CA ASP A 27 14.25 -6.08 15.46
C ASP A 27 15.65 -6.09 14.83
N GLN A 28 15.87 -5.28 13.79
CA GLN A 28 17.16 -5.17 13.12
C GLN A 28 18.23 -4.56 14.04
N TRP A 29 17.89 -3.56 14.87
CA TRP A 29 18.80 -3.00 15.88
C TRP A 29 19.19 -4.03 16.94
N ILE A 30 18.21 -4.79 17.46
CA ILE A 30 18.42 -5.81 18.49
C ILE A 30 19.31 -6.94 17.98
N GLU A 31 19.13 -7.33 16.72
CA GLU A 31 19.82 -8.44 16.08
C GLU A 31 21.17 -8.05 15.45
N GLY A 32 21.58 -6.78 15.56
CA GLY A 32 22.85 -6.28 15.04
C GLY A 32 22.91 -6.04 13.53
N ASP A 33 21.78 -6.07 12.83
CA ASP A 33 21.69 -5.70 11.41
C ASP A 33 21.49 -4.19 11.26
N TYR A 34 22.53 -3.44 11.63
CA TYR A 34 22.48 -1.98 11.70
C TYR A 34 22.21 -1.30 10.36
N GLY A 35 22.56 -1.96 9.25
CA GLY A 35 22.28 -1.45 7.90
C GLY A 35 20.79 -1.43 7.60
N ALA A 36 20.10 -2.57 7.79
CA ALA A 36 18.66 -2.63 7.62
C ALA A 36 17.92 -1.77 8.66
N ALA A 37 18.41 -1.77 9.91
CA ALA A 37 17.84 -0.98 11.00
C ALA A 37 17.83 0.53 10.68
N ALA A 38 18.99 1.07 10.29
CA ALA A 38 19.12 2.47 9.90
C ALA A 38 18.27 2.81 8.66
N ALA A 39 18.20 1.91 7.68
CA ALA A 39 17.38 2.11 6.49
C ALA A 39 15.87 2.22 6.84
N TYR A 40 15.33 1.27 7.59
CA TYR A 40 13.91 1.29 7.95
C TYR A 40 13.57 2.46 8.87
N SER A 41 14.35 2.71 9.93
CA SER A 41 14.11 3.85 10.83
C SER A 41 14.23 5.19 10.09
N GLY A 42 15.21 5.32 9.19
CA GLY A 42 15.43 6.53 8.41
C GLY A 42 14.30 6.83 7.42
N ILE A 43 13.84 5.82 6.66
CA ILE A 43 12.70 5.96 5.74
C ILE A 43 11.43 6.28 6.51
N TRP A 44 11.20 5.63 7.65
CA TRP A 44 10.03 5.88 8.50
C TRP A 44 10.01 7.33 9.03
N LEU A 45 11.13 7.81 9.59
CA LEU A 45 11.26 9.19 10.07
C LEU A 45 11.11 10.20 8.93
N GLY A 46 11.81 9.98 7.81
CA GLY A 46 11.75 10.87 6.65
C GLY A 46 10.36 10.94 6.04
N GLY A 47 9.69 9.80 5.87
CA GLY A 47 8.31 9.71 5.39
C GLY A 47 7.33 10.40 6.33
N GLY A 48 7.47 10.18 7.64
CA GLY A 48 6.63 10.81 8.66
C GLY A 48 6.77 12.33 8.71
N LEU A 49 8.00 12.84 8.62
CA LEU A 49 8.26 14.28 8.51
C LEU A 49 7.66 14.87 7.22
N LEU A 50 7.84 14.17 6.09
CA LEU A 50 7.28 14.58 4.80
C LEU A 50 5.74 14.68 4.85
N ALA A 51 5.09 13.68 5.44
CA ALA A 51 3.64 13.66 5.59
C ALA A 51 3.15 14.74 6.56
N SER A 52 3.83 14.91 7.69
CA SER A 52 3.49 15.91 8.70
C SER A 52 3.55 17.33 8.15
N GLU A 53 4.63 17.66 7.44
CA GLU A 53 4.81 18.98 6.82
C GLU A 53 3.73 19.27 5.76
N ALA A 54 3.45 18.29 4.89
CA ALA A 54 2.40 18.42 3.88
C ALA A 54 1.00 18.58 4.50
N ASN A 55 0.68 17.81 5.54
CA ASN A 55 -0.58 17.93 6.26
C ASN A 55 -0.72 19.30 6.95
N LYS A 56 0.38 19.84 7.48
CA LYS A 56 0.39 21.20 8.03
C LYS A 56 0.08 22.24 6.96
N ALA A 57 0.73 22.16 5.79
CA ALA A 57 0.46 23.06 4.68
C ALA A 57 -1.00 23.03 4.21
N LEU A 58 -1.60 21.84 4.13
CA LEU A 58 -3.03 21.67 3.82
C LEU A 58 -3.92 22.35 4.88
N LYS A 59 -3.64 22.13 6.16
CA LYS A 59 -4.41 22.75 7.26
C LYS A 59 -4.29 24.28 7.28
N ASP A 60 -3.09 24.81 7.06
CA ASP A 60 -2.86 26.25 7.03
C ASP A 60 -3.66 26.91 5.88
N ARG A 61 -3.73 26.25 4.71
CA ARG A 61 -4.56 26.70 3.57
C ARG A 61 -6.06 26.65 3.86
N ASP A 62 -6.54 25.63 4.56
CA ASP A 62 -7.95 25.54 5.00
C ASP A 62 -8.30 26.69 5.94
N LEU A 63 -7.43 26.98 6.91
CA LEU A 63 -7.61 28.09 7.86
C LEU A 63 -7.67 29.45 7.14
N ASP A 64 -6.75 29.70 6.21
CA ASP A 64 -6.71 30.95 5.45
C ASP A 64 -7.93 31.16 4.55
N SER A 65 -8.48 30.07 4.00
CA SER A 65 -9.69 30.13 3.16
C SER A 65 -10.99 30.28 3.96
N GLY A 66 -10.96 30.03 5.27
CA GLY A 66 -12.14 30.03 6.15
C GLY A 66 -13.15 28.92 5.84
N LYS A 67 -12.79 27.93 5.01
CA LYS A 67 -13.62 26.78 4.62
C LYS A 67 -12.76 25.53 4.47
N GLU A 68 -13.35 24.36 4.68
CA GLU A 68 -12.70 23.09 4.34
C GLU A 68 -12.52 23.05 2.81
N THR A 69 -11.28 23.20 2.36
CA THR A 69 -10.95 23.25 0.94
C THR A 69 -10.87 21.83 0.40
N LYS A 70 -11.52 21.58 -0.73
CA LYS A 70 -11.41 20.28 -1.40
C LYS A 70 -10.17 20.28 -2.27
N TYR A 71 -9.18 19.50 -1.88
CA TYR A 71 -7.95 19.39 -2.66
C TYR A 71 -8.13 18.40 -3.82
N SER A 72 -7.61 18.76 -5.00
CA SER A 72 -7.52 17.81 -6.10
C SER A 72 -6.57 16.66 -5.75
N ALA A 73 -6.79 15.46 -6.29
CA ALA A 73 -5.80 14.38 -6.21
C ALA A 73 -4.48 14.71 -6.95
N ARG A 74 -4.47 15.79 -7.75
CA ARG A 74 -3.28 16.39 -8.36
C ARG A 74 -2.61 17.48 -7.50
N ASP A 75 -3.20 17.87 -6.38
CA ASP A 75 -2.61 18.87 -5.48
C ASP A 75 -1.26 18.36 -4.95
N GLY A 76 -0.25 19.22 -5.01
CA GLY A 76 1.13 18.87 -4.65
C GLY A 76 1.27 18.45 -3.19
N ASP A 77 0.56 19.12 -2.28
CA ASP A 77 0.62 18.83 -0.85
C ASP A 77 -0.10 17.51 -0.54
N VAL A 78 -1.22 17.23 -1.23
CA VAL A 78 -1.90 15.91 -1.13
C VAL A 78 -0.97 14.79 -1.57
N ARG A 79 -0.30 14.94 -2.73
CA ARG A 79 0.67 13.96 -3.22
C ARG A 79 1.85 13.77 -2.27
N ARG A 80 2.38 14.88 -1.73
CA ARG A 80 3.47 14.85 -0.76
C ARG A 80 3.07 14.13 0.54
N TYR A 81 1.85 14.39 1.04
CA TYR A 81 1.29 13.69 2.19
C TYR A 81 1.14 12.18 1.94
N MET A 82 0.56 11.82 0.80
CA MET A 82 0.35 10.42 0.40
C MET A 82 1.68 9.67 0.26
N LEU A 83 2.67 10.28 -0.38
CA LEU A 83 4.01 9.71 -0.52
C LEU A 83 4.68 9.50 0.85
N GLY A 84 4.65 10.51 1.73
CA GLY A 84 5.23 10.39 3.07
C GLY A 84 4.56 9.29 3.89
N SER A 85 3.24 9.19 3.80
CA SER A 85 2.46 8.13 4.46
C SER A 85 2.83 6.75 3.92
N GLN A 86 2.96 6.60 2.60
CA GLN A 86 3.36 5.34 1.98
C GLN A 86 4.80 4.94 2.33
N LEU A 87 5.74 5.89 2.41
CA LEU A 87 7.11 5.61 2.86
C LEU A 87 7.12 5.11 4.31
N THR A 88 6.33 5.73 5.18
CA THR A 88 6.17 5.35 6.59
C THR A 88 5.63 3.92 6.70
N MET A 89 4.55 3.62 5.97
CA MET A 89 3.97 2.28 5.90
C MET A 89 4.93 1.26 5.31
N ALA A 90 5.64 1.61 4.24
CA ALA A 90 6.63 0.75 3.59
C ALA A 90 7.76 0.35 4.52
N ALA A 91 8.30 1.30 5.28
CA ALA A 91 9.32 1.01 6.28
C ALA A 91 8.81 0.00 7.32
N GLY A 92 7.61 0.21 7.86
CA GLY A 92 6.97 -0.73 8.80
C GLY A 92 6.78 -2.11 8.22
N SER A 93 6.11 -2.22 7.07
CA SER A 93 5.81 -3.51 6.46
C SER A 93 7.05 -4.32 6.06
N PHE A 94 8.10 -3.67 5.52
CA PHE A 94 9.35 -4.36 5.21
C PHE A 94 10.15 -4.75 6.46
N SER A 95 10.16 -3.90 7.47
CA SER A 95 10.75 -4.19 8.79
C SER A 95 10.07 -5.40 9.45
N THR A 96 8.74 -5.46 9.39
CA THR A 96 7.91 -6.60 9.82
C THR A 96 8.24 -7.87 9.04
N LEU A 97 8.26 -7.83 7.71
CA LEU A 97 8.61 -8.98 6.88
C LEU A 97 10.01 -9.51 7.22
N HIS A 98 10.98 -8.60 7.39
CA HIS A 98 12.35 -8.97 7.74
C HIS A 98 12.40 -9.68 9.11
N ALA A 99 11.79 -9.09 10.15
CA ALA A 99 11.70 -9.70 11.48
C ALA A 99 11.01 -11.08 11.42
N PHE A 100 9.91 -11.18 10.68
CA PHE A 100 9.16 -12.43 10.55
C PHE A 100 9.98 -13.53 9.87
N ARG A 101 10.70 -13.22 8.79
CA ARG A 101 11.51 -14.22 8.09
C ARG A 101 12.64 -14.77 8.96
N ARG A 102 13.23 -13.95 9.85
CA ARG A 102 14.19 -14.44 10.86
C ARG A 102 13.53 -15.35 11.88
N ALA A 103 12.33 -14.99 12.34
CA ALA A 103 11.58 -15.83 13.27
C ALA A 103 11.23 -17.19 12.65
N VAL A 104 10.77 -17.20 11.40
CA VAL A 104 10.55 -18.42 10.60
C VAL A 104 11.82 -19.27 10.55
N ASP A 105 12.96 -18.68 10.20
CA ASP A 105 14.24 -19.42 10.10
C ASP A 105 14.60 -20.09 11.45
N SER A 106 14.39 -19.43 12.59
CA SER A 106 14.63 -20.02 13.92
C SER A 106 13.63 -21.11 14.35
N ARG A 107 12.46 -21.17 13.71
CA ARG A 107 11.35 -22.06 14.08
C ARG A 107 11.21 -23.27 13.16
N ARG A 108 11.81 -23.21 11.96
CA ARG A 108 11.79 -24.32 10.99
C ARG A 108 12.36 -25.62 11.56
N GLU A 109 13.37 -25.54 12.42
CA GLU A 109 13.94 -26.72 13.10
C GLU A 109 12.91 -27.45 14.00
N GLN A 110 11.85 -26.75 14.40
CA GLN A 110 10.77 -27.29 15.23
C GLN A 110 9.56 -27.74 14.40
N GLY A 111 9.69 -27.77 13.06
CA GLY A 111 8.64 -28.18 12.13
C GLY A 111 7.61 -27.09 11.78
N GLN A 112 7.71 -25.91 12.40
CA GLN A 112 6.82 -24.78 12.10
C GLN A 112 7.14 -24.17 10.73
N TYR A 113 6.13 -23.58 10.08
CA TYR A 113 6.29 -22.91 8.79
C TYR A 113 6.88 -23.78 7.67
N SER A 114 6.77 -25.10 7.78
CA SER A 114 7.27 -26.06 6.78
C SER A 114 6.62 -25.90 5.40
N PHE A 115 5.46 -25.24 5.33
CA PHE A 115 4.75 -24.89 4.10
C PHE A 115 5.39 -23.73 3.32
N LEU A 116 6.25 -22.92 3.96
CA LEU A 116 6.99 -21.85 3.30
C LEU A 116 8.18 -22.46 2.56
N SER A 117 7.99 -22.87 1.31
CA SER A 117 9.05 -23.46 0.48
C SER A 117 10.06 -22.42 -0.02
N GLU A 118 9.60 -21.19 -0.27
CA GLU A 118 10.42 -20.11 -0.82
C GLU A 118 11.00 -19.21 0.28
N LYS A 119 12.29 -18.86 0.17
CA LYS A 119 12.92 -17.85 1.02
C LYS A 119 12.77 -16.48 0.37
N VAL A 120 11.68 -15.79 0.70
CA VAL A 120 11.44 -14.43 0.20
C VAL A 120 12.26 -13.42 1.00
N THR A 121 13.03 -12.60 0.30
CA THR A 121 13.78 -11.47 0.90
C THR A 121 13.10 -10.13 0.58
N VAL A 122 13.46 -9.07 1.33
CA VAL A 122 12.99 -7.71 1.05
C VAL A 122 13.42 -7.24 -0.35
N PRO A 123 14.68 -7.44 -0.80
CA PRO A 123 15.07 -7.14 -2.17
C PRO A 123 14.26 -7.89 -3.24
N ASP A 124 13.93 -9.17 -3.03
CA ASP A 124 13.10 -9.92 -3.98
C ASP A 124 11.72 -9.29 -4.17
N LEU A 125 11.10 -8.89 -3.06
CA LEU A 125 9.79 -8.25 -3.06
C LEU A 125 9.85 -6.84 -3.64
N ALA A 126 10.87 -6.04 -3.30
CA ALA A 126 11.10 -4.72 -3.87
C ALA A 126 11.30 -4.77 -5.39
N MET A 127 11.94 -5.82 -5.91
CA MET A 127 12.14 -5.98 -7.35
C MET A 127 10.93 -6.59 -8.07
N ALA A 128 9.95 -7.12 -7.34
CA ALA A 128 8.82 -7.84 -7.92
C ALA A 128 8.02 -7.05 -8.98
N PRO A 129 7.72 -5.74 -8.80
CA PRO A 129 6.99 -4.96 -9.81
C PRO A 129 7.70 -4.85 -11.17
N PHE A 130 8.99 -5.15 -11.23
CA PHE A 130 9.79 -5.10 -12.46
C PHE A 130 10.01 -6.47 -13.11
N ARG A 131 9.47 -7.55 -12.51
CA ARG A 131 9.52 -8.91 -13.08
C ARG A 131 8.37 -9.12 -14.07
N PHE A 132 8.49 -8.52 -15.24
CA PHE A 132 7.45 -8.55 -16.29
C PHE A 132 7.13 -9.95 -16.83
N GLU A 133 7.93 -10.96 -16.54
CA GLU A 133 7.59 -12.37 -16.78
C GLU A 133 6.25 -12.78 -16.16
N TYR A 134 5.81 -12.13 -15.07
CA TYR A 134 4.49 -12.37 -14.49
C TYR A 134 3.32 -12.01 -15.42
N LEU A 135 3.50 -11.11 -16.40
CA LEU A 135 2.47 -10.78 -17.40
C LEU A 135 2.08 -11.97 -18.28
N THR A 136 2.91 -13.01 -18.35
CA THR A 136 2.58 -14.24 -19.09
C THR A 136 1.56 -15.12 -18.35
N ARG A 137 1.26 -14.83 -17.08
CA ARG A 137 0.40 -15.65 -16.23
C ARG A 137 -1.05 -15.14 -16.24
N PRO A 138 -2.05 -16.03 -16.41
CA PRO A 138 -3.46 -15.64 -16.40
C PRO A 138 -3.89 -15.00 -15.08
N THR A 139 -3.27 -15.42 -13.98
CA THR A 139 -3.46 -14.85 -12.64
C THR A 139 -3.01 -13.38 -12.52
N THR A 140 -2.24 -12.87 -13.49
CA THR A 140 -1.81 -11.48 -13.56
C THR A 140 -2.49 -10.72 -14.71
N TYR A 141 -2.44 -11.22 -15.96
CA TYR A 141 -2.96 -10.43 -17.08
C TYR A 141 -4.48 -10.30 -17.09
N VAL A 142 -5.24 -11.27 -16.52
CA VAL A 142 -6.70 -11.18 -16.45
C VAL A 142 -7.15 -10.04 -15.54
N PRO A 143 -6.73 -9.96 -14.25
CA PRO A 143 -7.13 -8.83 -13.40
C PRO A 143 -6.62 -7.49 -13.95
N LEU A 144 -5.38 -7.42 -14.47
CA LEU A 144 -4.85 -6.20 -15.08
C LEU A 144 -5.63 -5.78 -16.33
N GLY A 145 -6.05 -6.74 -17.16
CA GLY A 145 -6.91 -6.50 -18.31
C GLY A 145 -8.28 -5.97 -17.92
N ILE A 146 -8.89 -6.52 -16.86
CA ILE A 146 -10.19 -6.06 -16.34
C ILE A 146 -10.10 -4.61 -15.86
N ILE A 147 -9.13 -4.28 -14.99
CA ILE A 147 -9.01 -2.89 -14.50
C ILE A 147 -8.64 -1.91 -15.62
N SER A 148 -7.85 -2.33 -16.60
CA SER A 148 -7.53 -1.51 -17.78
C SER A 148 -8.77 -1.25 -18.63
N ALA A 149 -9.60 -2.26 -18.86
CA ALA A 149 -10.86 -2.09 -19.59
C ALA A 149 -11.83 -1.17 -18.85
N LEU A 150 -11.95 -1.32 -17.52
CA LEU A 150 -12.76 -0.43 -16.68
C LEU A 150 -12.21 1.01 -16.68
N ALA A 151 -10.89 1.19 -16.66
CA ALA A 151 -10.24 2.49 -16.74
C ALA A 151 -10.54 3.18 -18.08
N VAL A 152 -10.41 2.46 -19.20
CA VAL A 152 -10.75 2.98 -20.54
C VAL A 152 -12.24 3.33 -20.64
N TYR A 153 -13.11 2.45 -20.17
CA TYR A 153 -14.55 2.69 -20.14
C TYR A 153 -14.90 3.93 -19.30
N SER A 154 -14.30 4.06 -18.11
CA SER A 154 -14.45 5.22 -17.24
C SER A 154 -13.99 6.50 -17.96
N ALA A 155 -12.81 6.48 -18.59
CA ALA A 155 -12.29 7.61 -19.36
C ALA A 155 -13.20 8.00 -20.54
N GLN A 156 -13.85 7.05 -21.21
CA GLN A 156 -14.80 7.37 -22.29
C GLN A 156 -16.15 7.88 -21.79
N SER A 157 -16.56 7.46 -20.59
CA SER A 157 -17.83 7.88 -19.99
C SER A 157 -17.71 9.26 -19.36
N SER A 158 -18.04 10.31 -20.10
CA SER A 158 -18.28 11.65 -19.50
C SER A 158 -19.59 11.65 -18.73
N SER A 159 -19.66 12.43 -17.65
CA SER A 159 -20.90 12.68 -16.91
C SER A 159 -21.11 14.18 -16.78
N ASP A 160 -22.33 14.64 -16.49
CA ASP A 160 -22.61 16.06 -16.23
C ASP A 160 -21.79 16.64 -15.06
N LYS A 161 -21.15 15.77 -14.27
CA LYS A 161 -20.36 16.12 -13.09
C LYS A 161 -18.86 15.95 -13.28
N SER A 162 -18.41 15.38 -14.40
CA SER A 162 -16.99 15.14 -14.64
C SER A 162 -16.60 15.16 -16.11
N GLU A 163 -15.49 15.80 -16.40
CA GLU A 163 -14.88 15.85 -17.71
C GLU A 163 -13.55 15.09 -17.75
N ASN A 164 -13.15 14.73 -18.97
CA ASN A 164 -11.85 14.13 -19.22
C ASN A 164 -10.78 15.21 -19.25
N VAL A 165 -9.66 14.93 -18.59
CA VAL A 165 -8.47 15.77 -18.61
C VAL A 165 -7.28 14.97 -19.09
N ALA A 166 -6.38 15.64 -19.82
CA ALA A 166 -5.14 15.02 -20.26
C ALA A 166 -4.27 14.65 -19.06
N LEU A 167 -3.60 13.49 -19.15
CA LEU A 167 -2.61 13.08 -18.17
C LEU A 167 -1.35 13.93 -18.29
N GLU A 168 -0.81 14.33 -17.14
CA GLU A 168 0.46 15.03 -17.05
C GLU A 168 1.59 14.02 -16.77
N PRO A 169 2.84 14.28 -17.17
CA PRO A 169 3.95 13.38 -16.87
C PRO A 169 4.09 13.06 -15.37
N LEU A 170 3.82 14.04 -14.51
CA LEU A 170 3.86 13.87 -13.06
C LEU A 170 2.77 12.91 -12.55
N ASP A 171 1.63 12.78 -13.24
CA ASP A 171 0.59 11.79 -12.89
C ASP A 171 1.14 10.37 -13.04
N GLY A 172 1.87 10.10 -14.12
CA GLY A 172 2.51 8.81 -14.38
C GLY A 172 3.59 8.49 -13.34
N VAL A 173 4.44 9.47 -13.01
CA VAL A 173 5.46 9.30 -11.96
C VAL A 173 4.81 9.01 -10.62
N PHE A 174 3.80 9.79 -10.23
CA PHE A 174 3.12 9.59 -8.95
C PHE A 174 2.38 8.26 -8.89
N ALA A 175 1.59 7.91 -9.91
CA ALA A 175 0.89 6.63 -9.98
C ALA A 175 1.87 5.45 -9.91
N GLY A 176 2.99 5.54 -10.64
CA GLY A 176 4.08 4.57 -10.60
C GLY A 176 4.69 4.40 -9.21
N SER A 177 5.09 5.50 -8.58
CA SER A 177 5.68 5.46 -7.23
C SER A 177 4.69 4.99 -6.16
N PHE A 178 3.45 5.46 -6.20
CA PHE A 178 2.44 5.06 -5.24
C PHE A 178 2.07 3.58 -5.41
N GLY A 179 1.79 3.14 -6.64
CA GLY A 179 1.48 1.73 -6.92
C GLY A 179 2.64 0.80 -6.56
N TYR A 180 3.88 1.19 -6.85
CA TYR A 180 5.07 0.46 -6.38
C TYR A 180 5.09 0.32 -4.85
N LEU A 181 4.91 1.41 -4.11
CA LEU A 181 4.97 1.38 -2.64
C LEU A 181 3.82 0.57 -2.08
N ALA A 182 2.58 0.85 -2.46
CA ALA A 182 1.38 0.13 -2.01
C ALA A 182 1.50 -1.36 -2.31
N GLY A 183 1.77 -1.72 -3.57
CA GLY A 183 1.86 -3.11 -4.00
C GLY A 183 2.99 -3.90 -3.35
N THR A 184 4.11 -3.29 -3.00
CA THR A 184 5.21 -4.02 -2.34
C THR A 184 5.03 -4.08 -0.83
N ASN A 185 4.62 -2.98 -0.19
CA ASN A 185 4.52 -2.94 1.27
C ASN A 185 3.29 -3.68 1.81
N GLU A 186 2.15 -3.57 1.14
CA GLU A 186 0.94 -4.25 1.59
C GLU A 186 1.11 -5.78 1.43
N GLU A 187 1.74 -6.25 0.34
CA GLU A 187 2.08 -7.67 0.20
C GLU A 187 3.09 -8.14 1.24
N ALA A 188 4.07 -7.31 1.63
CA ALA A 188 4.99 -7.63 2.71
C ALA A 188 4.25 -7.89 4.03
N LEU A 189 3.29 -7.03 4.36
CA LEU A 189 2.51 -7.10 5.59
C LEU A 189 1.49 -8.24 5.57
N PHE A 190 0.58 -8.23 4.59
CA PHE A 190 -0.58 -9.11 4.56
C PHE A 190 -0.22 -10.52 4.13
N ARG A 191 0.56 -10.69 3.05
CA ARG A 191 0.89 -12.01 2.50
C ARG A 191 2.24 -12.51 2.98
N GLY A 192 3.15 -11.60 3.32
CA GLY A 192 4.49 -11.91 3.78
C GLY A 192 4.59 -12.26 5.27
N TRP A 193 3.73 -11.69 6.12
CA TRP A 193 3.71 -11.95 7.56
C TRP A 193 2.35 -12.48 8.05
N MET A 194 1.28 -11.71 7.86
CA MET A 194 0.00 -11.98 8.51
C MET A 194 -0.64 -13.29 8.03
N MET A 195 -0.68 -13.54 6.73
CA MET A 195 -1.27 -14.76 6.17
C MET A 195 -0.50 -16.05 6.58
N PRO A 196 0.85 -16.12 6.49
CA PRO A 196 1.60 -17.26 7.03
C PRO A 196 1.37 -17.48 8.53
N LEU A 197 1.36 -16.41 9.32
CA LEU A 197 1.10 -16.48 10.76
C LEU A 197 -0.30 -17.06 11.03
N LEU A 198 -1.33 -16.54 10.35
CA LEU A 198 -2.71 -17.04 10.47
C LEU A 198 -2.81 -18.50 10.07
N ARG A 199 -2.09 -18.93 9.03
CA ARG A 199 -2.07 -20.33 8.62
C ARG A 199 -1.46 -21.23 9.70
N GLU A 200 -0.34 -20.82 10.28
CA GLU A 200 0.37 -21.57 11.32
C GLU A 200 -0.51 -21.74 12.57
N TYR A 201 -1.26 -20.70 12.97
CA TYR A 201 -1.95 -20.69 14.26
C TYR A 201 -3.47 -20.95 14.23
N VAL A 202 -4.18 -20.67 13.12
CA VAL A 202 -5.66 -20.77 13.04
C VAL A 202 -6.12 -21.93 12.15
N ALA A 203 -5.23 -22.42 11.27
CA ALA A 203 -5.38 -23.57 10.36
C ALA A 203 -5.97 -23.29 8.96
N GLY A 204 -5.19 -23.73 7.96
CA GLY A 204 -5.62 -23.94 6.57
C GLY A 204 -5.28 -22.79 5.62
N ASP A 205 -4.94 -23.15 4.37
CA ASP A 205 -4.66 -22.19 3.30
C ASP A 205 -5.90 -21.31 3.03
N VAL A 206 -7.08 -21.91 2.94
CA VAL A 206 -8.32 -21.18 2.65
C VAL A 206 -8.68 -20.20 3.77
N THR A 207 -8.68 -20.64 5.02
CA THR A 207 -9.07 -19.81 6.17
C THR A 207 -8.11 -18.64 6.37
N SER A 208 -6.79 -18.90 6.31
CA SER A 208 -5.79 -17.83 6.43
C SER A 208 -5.93 -16.78 5.33
N ASN A 209 -6.24 -17.20 4.10
CA ASN A 209 -6.49 -16.30 2.99
C ASN A 209 -7.80 -15.48 3.18
N ILE A 210 -8.89 -16.09 3.65
CA ILE A 210 -10.13 -15.36 3.95
C ILE A 210 -9.89 -14.31 5.04
N LEU A 211 -9.27 -14.71 6.15
CA LEU A 211 -9.02 -13.81 7.29
C LEU A 211 -8.11 -12.65 6.89
N GLN A 212 -7.01 -12.91 6.17
CA GLN A 212 -6.13 -11.82 5.74
C GLN A 212 -6.84 -10.86 4.77
N SER A 213 -7.67 -11.38 3.88
CA SER A 213 -8.42 -10.57 2.91
C SER A 213 -9.46 -9.68 3.58
N LEU A 214 -10.08 -10.16 4.66
CA LEU A 214 -11.01 -9.37 5.47
C LEU A 214 -10.28 -8.22 6.16
N VAL A 215 -9.13 -8.48 6.79
CA VAL A 215 -8.33 -7.41 7.42
C VAL A 215 -7.83 -6.42 6.36
N PHE A 216 -7.37 -6.91 5.21
CA PHE A 216 -6.98 -6.08 4.07
C PHE A 216 -8.12 -5.15 3.62
N ALA A 217 -9.32 -5.69 3.42
CA ALA A 217 -10.50 -4.90 3.06
C ALA A 217 -10.87 -3.88 4.15
N LEU A 218 -10.82 -4.27 5.42
CA LEU A 218 -11.12 -3.38 6.55
C LEU A 218 -10.11 -2.23 6.66
N ALA A 219 -8.83 -2.47 6.35
CA ALA A 219 -7.81 -1.42 6.31
C ALA A 219 -8.12 -0.32 5.28
N HIS A 220 -8.94 -0.63 4.27
CA HIS A 220 -9.37 0.30 3.22
C HIS A 220 -10.72 0.97 3.49
N ARG A 221 -11.42 0.65 4.59
CA ARG A 221 -12.77 1.16 4.89
C ARG A 221 -12.84 2.69 5.01
N SER A 222 -11.73 3.34 5.37
CA SER A 222 -11.67 4.81 5.42
C SER A 222 -11.68 5.45 4.03
N GLN A 223 -11.31 4.70 2.99
CA GLN A 223 -11.16 5.16 1.61
C GLN A 223 -12.36 4.80 0.75
N VAL A 224 -13.05 3.69 1.04
CA VAL A 224 -14.22 3.20 0.30
C VAL A 224 -15.32 2.72 1.25
N ASP A 225 -16.57 3.06 0.94
CA ASP A 225 -17.73 2.75 1.80
C ASP A 225 -17.93 1.24 2.00
N VAL A 226 -17.75 0.47 0.93
CA VAL A 226 -17.84 -1.01 0.95
C VAL A 226 -16.65 -1.61 0.20
N PRO A 227 -15.60 -2.10 0.90
CA PRO A 227 -14.34 -2.55 0.30
C PRO A 227 -14.43 -3.95 -0.34
N ILE A 228 -15.47 -4.23 -1.14
CA ILE A 228 -15.68 -5.55 -1.78
C ILE A 228 -14.54 -5.85 -2.76
N THR A 229 -14.14 -4.87 -3.56
CA THR A 229 -13.03 -5.03 -4.52
C THR A 229 -11.74 -5.40 -3.79
N GLN A 230 -11.45 -4.72 -2.68
CA GLN A 230 -10.28 -5.01 -1.84
C GLN A 230 -10.38 -6.39 -1.21
N LEU A 231 -11.55 -6.84 -0.77
CA LEU A 231 -11.74 -8.21 -0.28
C LEU A 231 -11.44 -9.25 -1.37
N LEU A 232 -11.95 -9.05 -2.59
CA LEU A 232 -11.77 -9.97 -3.70
C LEU A 232 -10.32 -10.01 -4.21
N LEU A 233 -9.67 -8.85 -4.36
CA LEU A 233 -8.24 -8.76 -4.71
C LEU A 233 -7.37 -9.30 -3.57
N GLY A 234 -7.75 -8.97 -2.34
CA GLY A 234 -7.38 -9.59 -1.08
C GLY A 234 -7.14 -11.09 -1.25
N TYR A 235 -8.23 -11.76 -1.57
CA TYR A 235 -8.32 -13.21 -1.68
C TYR A 235 -7.56 -13.73 -2.90
N HIS A 236 -7.70 -13.07 -4.05
CA HIS A 236 -7.01 -13.42 -5.29
C HIS A 236 -5.49 -13.44 -5.10
N TRP A 237 -4.89 -12.38 -4.57
CA TRP A 237 -3.44 -12.30 -4.37
C TRP A 237 -2.95 -13.26 -3.27
N GLY A 238 -3.75 -13.52 -2.24
CA GLY A 238 -3.42 -14.58 -1.27
C GLY A 238 -3.45 -15.98 -1.90
N TYR A 239 -4.42 -16.26 -2.77
CA TYR A 239 -4.47 -17.50 -3.55
C TYR A 239 -3.26 -17.62 -4.47
N VAL A 240 -2.91 -16.55 -5.20
CA VAL A 240 -1.72 -16.47 -6.07
C VAL A 240 -0.44 -16.75 -5.28
N THR A 241 -0.33 -16.20 -4.08
CA THR A 241 0.81 -16.46 -3.18
C THR A 241 0.89 -17.94 -2.81
N GLN A 242 -0.22 -18.56 -2.40
CA GLN A 242 -0.26 -19.97 -1.99
C GLN A 242 0.07 -20.93 -3.14
N ARG A 243 -0.55 -20.74 -4.32
CA ARG A 243 -0.26 -21.59 -5.50
C ARG A 243 1.18 -21.52 -5.97
N ASN A 244 1.88 -20.43 -5.66
CA ASN A 244 3.27 -20.18 -6.04
C ASN A 244 4.24 -20.51 -4.91
N GLY A 245 3.91 -21.48 -4.05
CA GLY A 245 4.82 -21.91 -2.97
C GLY A 245 5.13 -20.80 -1.97
N TRP A 246 4.16 -19.92 -1.70
CA TRP A 246 4.29 -18.77 -0.81
C TRP A 246 5.27 -17.69 -1.28
N SER A 247 5.55 -17.65 -2.57
CA SER A 247 6.23 -16.52 -3.22
C SER A 247 5.31 -15.30 -3.30
N LEU A 248 5.83 -14.13 -2.93
CA LEU A 248 5.09 -12.87 -2.93
C LEU A 248 5.17 -12.13 -4.28
N GLY A 249 6.07 -12.54 -5.18
CA GLY A 249 6.46 -11.73 -6.33
C GLY A 249 5.32 -11.44 -7.30
N GLU A 250 4.55 -12.47 -7.68
CA GLU A 250 3.44 -12.30 -8.63
C GLU A 250 2.30 -11.45 -8.04
N ALA A 251 2.02 -11.62 -6.74
CA ALA A 251 1.03 -10.83 -6.03
C ALA A 251 1.45 -9.34 -5.99
N ALA A 252 2.68 -9.05 -5.59
CA ALA A 252 3.21 -7.69 -5.54
C ALA A 252 3.30 -7.02 -6.91
N PHE A 253 3.69 -7.78 -7.95
CA PHE A 253 3.64 -7.30 -9.32
C PHE A 253 2.21 -6.90 -9.71
N THR A 254 1.26 -7.82 -9.54
CA THR A 254 -0.13 -7.60 -9.98
C THR A 254 -0.77 -6.46 -9.20
N HIS A 255 -0.53 -6.38 -7.89
CA HIS A 255 -1.01 -5.31 -7.02
C HIS A 255 -0.43 -3.94 -7.45
N ALA A 256 0.88 -3.83 -7.60
CA ALA A 256 1.51 -2.56 -7.97
C ALA A 256 0.96 -2.01 -9.29
N TRP A 257 0.85 -2.87 -10.31
CA TRP A 257 0.33 -2.46 -11.62
C TRP A 257 -1.19 -2.23 -11.63
N TRP A 258 -1.95 -2.91 -10.78
CA TRP A 258 -3.37 -2.61 -10.57
C TRP A 258 -3.55 -1.17 -10.09
N ASP A 259 -2.78 -0.76 -9.09
CA ASP A 259 -2.85 0.59 -8.54
C ASP A 259 -2.39 1.64 -9.55
N VAL A 260 -1.32 1.38 -10.31
CA VAL A 260 -0.90 2.29 -11.39
C VAL A 260 -2.07 2.58 -12.35
N VAL A 261 -2.76 1.54 -12.82
CA VAL A 261 -3.90 1.70 -13.74
C VAL A 261 -5.05 2.44 -13.06
N ALA A 262 -5.37 2.10 -11.80
CA ALA A 262 -6.44 2.74 -11.04
C ALA A 262 -6.17 4.25 -10.83
N PHE A 263 -4.95 4.63 -10.44
CA PHE A 263 -4.57 6.03 -10.24
C PHE A 263 -4.56 6.82 -11.55
N LEU A 264 -4.06 6.24 -12.64
CA LEU A 264 -4.12 6.88 -13.95
C LEU A 264 -5.57 7.10 -14.41
N ALA A 265 -6.46 6.16 -14.14
CA ALA A 265 -7.88 6.33 -14.42
C ALA A 265 -8.47 7.50 -13.62
N ILE A 266 -8.14 7.61 -12.32
CA ILE A 266 -8.56 8.74 -11.47
C ILE A 266 -8.01 10.07 -12.01
N TYR A 267 -6.73 10.12 -12.40
CA TYR A 267 -6.11 11.33 -12.94
C TYR A 267 -6.63 11.74 -14.31
N SER A 268 -7.25 10.83 -15.06
CA SER A 268 -7.89 11.17 -16.33
C SER A 268 -9.20 11.95 -16.18
N LYS A 269 -9.70 12.14 -14.95
CA LYS A 269 -10.97 12.80 -14.66
C LYS A 269 -10.80 14.04 -13.79
N ARG A 270 -11.61 15.06 -14.09
CA ARG A 270 -11.80 16.24 -13.25
C ARG A 270 -13.29 16.46 -13.01
N GLU A 271 -13.70 16.78 -11.79
CA GLU A 271 -15.08 17.17 -11.52
C GLU A 271 -15.37 18.56 -12.08
N ILE A 272 -16.57 18.73 -12.65
CA ILE A 272 -17.09 20.01 -13.14
C ILE A 272 -17.91 20.64 -12.00
N ASP A 273 -17.48 21.81 -11.51
CA ASP A 273 -18.24 22.54 -10.51
C ASP A 273 -19.58 23.03 -11.06
N SER A 274 -20.67 22.43 -10.60
CA SER A 274 -22.03 22.83 -10.99
C SER A 274 -22.45 24.22 -10.45
N SER A 275 -21.63 24.83 -9.58
CA SER A 275 -21.91 26.10 -8.90
C SER A 275 -21.63 27.36 -9.74
N ALA A 276 -21.09 27.24 -10.95
CA ALA A 276 -20.86 28.40 -11.83
C ALA A 276 -22.09 28.86 -12.62
N SER A 277 -23.26 28.22 -12.47
CA SER A 277 -24.46 28.52 -13.27
C SER A 277 -25.47 29.48 -12.63
N ILE A 278 -25.23 29.99 -11.41
CA ILE A 278 -26.16 30.92 -10.74
C ILE A 278 -25.39 32.09 -10.14
N THR A 279 -24.99 33.05 -10.97
CA THR A 279 -25.13 34.50 -10.75
C THR A 279 -24.41 35.26 -11.86
N GLY A 280 -25.15 36.15 -12.54
CA GLY A 280 -24.69 36.86 -13.72
C GLY A 280 -23.59 37.90 -13.46
N GLY A 281 -22.92 38.27 -14.55
CA GLY A 281 -22.43 39.62 -14.78
C GLY A 281 -21.38 40.15 -13.81
N GLY A 282 -20.20 39.52 -13.74
CA GLY A 282 -19.05 40.12 -13.06
C GLY A 282 -17.75 39.61 -13.64
N SER A 283 -17.06 40.43 -14.44
CA SER A 283 -15.72 40.16 -14.96
C SER A 283 -14.69 40.17 -13.82
N GLY A 284 -14.53 39.04 -13.14
CA GLY A 284 -13.50 38.82 -12.14
C GLY A 284 -12.65 37.62 -12.51
N ARG A 285 -11.41 37.86 -12.97
CA ARG A 285 -10.39 36.82 -13.13
C ARG A 285 -10.08 36.18 -11.78
N GLY A 286 -10.16 34.85 -11.73
CA GLY A 286 -9.57 34.02 -10.68
C GLY A 286 -10.60 33.34 -9.79
N GLN A 287 -11.16 32.21 -10.23
CA GLN A 287 -11.82 31.27 -9.33
C GLN A 287 -11.16 29.90 -9.45
N SER A 288 -10.64 29.42 -8.32
CA SER A 288 -10.14 28.07 -8.14
C SER A 288 -11.29 27.07 -8.04
N VAL A 289 -11.01 25.90 -8.60
CA VAL A 289 -11.91 24.80 -8.96
C VAL A 289 -11.96 23.79 -7.82
N TYR A 290 -13.15 23.40 -7.32
CA TYR A 290 -13.32 22.56 -6.12
C TYR A 290 -14.31 21.39 -6.28
N GLY A 291 -13.86 20.39 -7.03
CA GLY A 291 -14.43 19.04 -7.02
C GLY A 291 -14.08 18.21 -5.76
N ARG A 292 -14.97 17.32 -5.33
CA ARG A 292 -14.72 16.28 -4.32
C ARG A 292 -13.70 15.25 -4.87
N PRO A 293 -12.53 15.07 -4.24
CA PRO A 293 -11.80 13.83 -4.45
C PRO A 293 -12.55 12.68 -3.76
N VAL A 294 -12.58 11.51 -4.42
CA VAL A 294 -13.05 10.23 -3.87
C VAL A 294 -12.10 9.67 -2.79
N LEU A 295 -11.08 10.42 -2.39
CA LEU A 295 -10.22 10.10 -1.25
C LEU A 295 -10.59 10.96 -0.04
N ARG A 296 -11.51 10.46 0.79
CA ARG A 296 -11.51 10.84 2.21
C ARG A 296 -10.25 10.21 2.82
N LEU A 297 -9.17 10.97 2.89
CA LEU A 297 -8.10 10.63 3.81
C LEU A 297 -8.69 10.78 5.23
N PRO A 298 -8.79 9.71 6.04
CA PRO A 298 -9.22 9.88 7.40
C PRO A 298 -8.21 10.78 8.13
N PRO A 299 -8.65 11.59 9.11
CA PRO A 299 -7.71 12.08 10.10
C PRO A 299 -7.13 10.87 10.84
N ILE A 300 -5.86 10.55 10.60
CA ILE A 300 -5.11 9.72 11.54
C ILE A 300 -4.80 10.62 12.73
N THR A 301 -5.74 10.69 13.67
CA THR A 301 -5.46 11.18 15.03
C THR A 301 -4.67 10.09 15.74
N ILE A 302 -3.34 10.18 15.74
CA ILE A 302 -2.52 9.48 16.73
C ILE A 302 -2.62 10.31 18.01
N ASN A 303 -3.59 9.96 18.86
CA ASN A 303 -3.56 10.42 20.25
C ASN A 303 -2.52 9.55 20.96
N PHE A 304 -1.42 10.17 21.41
CA PHE A 304 -0.54 9.58 22.42
C PHE A 304 -1.23 9.55 23.77
#